data_AF-A0A1Q7PWN8-F1
#
_entry.id   AF-A0A1Q7PWN8-F1
#
_cell.length_a   1.000
_cell.length_b   1.000
_cell.length_c   1.000
_cell.angle_alpha   90.00
_cell.angle_beta   90.00
_cell.angle_gamma   90.00
#
_symmetry.space_group_name_H-M   'P 1'
#
loop_
_entity.id
_entity.type
_entity.pdbx_description
1 polymer ?
#
loop_
_entity_poly.entity_id
_entity_poly.type
_entity_poly.pdbx_seq_one_letter_code
_entity_poly.pdbx_strand_id
1 'polypeptide(L)'
;NDFEIMVRTGGSPEATLIGINEASTFNGFCARHDRETFRPLEAAPFNGSREQCFLLLYRAWARETYTKQAAVSSIEIYREADKGRAVSDQHAIQSFVSAFAAGLEEGLTDVLYYKAILDRALIDRAYETVRSLIFWFDSPPDILFSGATYPYSDFGGTQVQFAGPDPRPAPLAASLLTLPSGSAAVFSWLRDSADAPSRFLASLRAQDRLGDAIVRFAFSAFENVFARPSWWEALPEADRQNLIELLVGYMNPVTETRADHLADDGRRLTTWSLARITEV
;
A
#
# COMPACT_ATOMS: atom_id res chain seq x y z
N ASN A 1 -18.23 -4.25 -16.84
CA ASN A 1 -18.16 -4.94 -15.53
C ASN A 1 -16.70 -5.38 -15.33
N ASP A 2 -16.11 -5.22 -14.14
CA ASP A 2 -14.71 -5.56 -13.86
C ASP A 2 -14.32 -6.98 -14.30
N PHE A 3 -15.26 -7.93 -14.21
CA PHE A 3 -15.07 -9.29 -14.71
C PHE A 3 -14.82 -9.36 -16.23
N GLU A 4 -15.53 -8.55 -17.03
CA GLU A 4 -15.32 -8.49 -18.49
C GLU A 4 -13.96 -7.89 -18.84
N ILE A 5 -13.50 -6.90 -18.06
CA ILE A 5 -12.17 -6.30 -18.23
C ILE A 5 -11.12 -7.38 -17.96
N MET A 6 -11.22 -8.07 -16.82
CA MET A 6 -10.29 -9.13 -16.45
C MET A 6 -10.21 -10.26 -17.49
N VAL A 7 -11.35 -10.66 -18.08
CA VAL A 7 -11.37 -11.67 -19.16
C VAL A 7 -10.72 -11.13 -20.43
N ARG A 8 -11.03 -9.88 -20.83
CA ARG A 8 -10.47 -9.26 -22.04
C ARG A 8 -8.96 -9.05 -21.95
N THR A 9 -8.46 -8.67 -20.78
CA THR A 9 -7.05 -8.34 -20.56
C THR A 9 -6.21 -9.54 -20.15
N GLY A 10 -6.80 -10.75 -20.08
CA GLY A 10 -6.12 -11.94 -19.61
C GLY A 10 -5.63 -11.81 -18.15
N GLY A 11 -6.32 -11.01 -17.34
CA GLY A 11 -5.96 -10.74 -15.95
C GLY A 11 -5.05 -9.54 -15.72
N SER A 12 -4.59 -8.85 -16.77
CA SER A 12 -3.81 -7.61 -16.59
C SER A 12 -4.72 -6.46 -16.13
N PRO A 13 -4.32 -5.65 -15.14
CA PRO A 13 -5.06 -4.47 -14.74
C PRO A 13 -5.08 -3.45 -15.88
N GLU A 14 -6.18 -2.72 -16.00
CA GLU A 14 -6.38 -1.64 -16.96
C GLU A 14 -6.91 -0.41 -16.22
N ALA A 15 -6.36 0.76 -16.50
CA ALA A 15 -6.83 2.01 -15.90
C ALA A 15 -8.24 2.34 -16.39
N THR A 16 -9.17 2.57 -15.47
CA THR A 16 -10.56 2.93 -15.76
C THR A 16 -10.91 4.28 -15.16
N LEU A 17 -11.87 4.98 -15.78
CA LEU A 17 -12.43 6.20 -15.21
C LEU A 17 -13.45 5.83 -14.13
N ILE A 18 -13.27 6.41 -12.95
CA ILE A 18 -14.13 6.21 -11.78
C ILE A 18 -14.48 7.56 -11.15
N GLY A 19 -15.69 7.67 -10.58
CA GLY A 19 -16.09 8.87 -9.86
C GLY A 19 -15.28 9.06 -8.58
N ILE A 20 -15.00 10.32 -8.20
CA ILE A 20 -14.22 10.64 -6.98
C ILE A 20 -14.84 10.06 -5.70
N ASN A 21 -16.18 9.92 -5.66
CA ASN A 21 -16.92 9.37 -4.53
C ASN A 21 -16.93 7.84 -4.49
N GLU A 22 -16.44 7.19 -5.54
CA GLU A 22 -16.35 5.73 -5.64
C GLU A 22 -14.89 5.27 -5.46
N ALA A 23 -13.94 6.05 -5.95
CA ALA A 23 -12.51 5.73 -5.96
C ALA A 23 -11.98 5.24 -4.60
N SER A 24 -12.14 6.02 -3.53
CA SER A 24 -11.47 5.75 -2.24
C SER A 24 -12.37 5.13 -1.16
N THR A 25 -13.55 4.63 -1.54
CA THR A 25 -14.56 4.19 -0.57
C THR A 25 -14.16 2.87 0.11
N PHE A 26 -13.93 2.93 1.42
CA PHE A 26 -13.68 1.76 2.27
C PHE A 26 -14.84 1.58 3.26
N ASN A 27 -15.62 0.50 3.08
CA ASN A 27 -16.80 0.21 3.89
C ASN A 27 -16.50 -0.58 5.19
N GLY A 28 -15.25 -0.57 5.67
CA GLY A 28 -14.85 -1.32 6.87
C GLY A 28 -15.29 -0.67 8.19
N PHE A 29 -15.88 0.52 8.15
CA PHE A 29 -16.42 1.22 9.30
C PHE A 29 -17.89 1.59 9.06
N CYS A 30 -18.72 1.54 10.10
CA CYS A 30 -20.06 2.10 9.99
C CYS A 30 -20.00 3.63 9.92
N ALA A 31 -20.98 4.26 9.30
CA ALA A 31 -21.00 5.72 9.09
C ALA A 31 -20.80 6.54 10.38
N ARG A 32 -21.23 6.03 11.54
CA ARG A 32 -20.99 6.68 12.83
C ARG A 32 -19.52 6.61 13.23
N HIS A 33 -18.93 5.41 13.24
CA HIS A 33 -17.55 5.23 13.69
C HIS A 33 -16.52 5.80 12.72
N ASP A 34 -16.78 5.74 11.41
CA ASP A 34 -15.90 6.38 10.41
C ASP A 34 -15.82 7.89 10.67
N ARG A 35 -16.99 8.55 10.73
CA ARG A 35 -17.08 9.99 10.99
C ARG A 35 -16.48 10.39 12.35
N GLU A 36 -16.76 9.65 13.41
CA GLU A 36 -16.29 10.00 14.76
C GLU A 36 -14.78 9.78 14.92
N THR A 37 -14.25 8.67 14.40
CA THR A 37 -12.83 8.30 14.54
C THR A 37 -11.94 9.18 13.67
N PHE A 38 -12.33 9.43 12.42
CA PHE A 38 -11.51 10.15 11.45
C PHE A 38 -11.84 11.65 11.35
N ARG A 39 -12.72 12.16 12.23
CA ARG A 39 -13.02 13.60 12.31
C ARG A 39 -11.77 14.50 12.34
N PRO A 40 -10.67 14.17 13.05
CA PRO A 40 -9.47 15.01 13.04
C PRO A 40 -8.78 15.11 11.67
N LEU A 41 -9.02 14.17 10.75
CA LEU A 41 -8.54 14.19 9.37
C LEU A 41 -9.49 14.92 8.42
N GLU A 42 -10.79 14.85 8.66
CA GLU A 42 -11.82 15.33 7.70
C GLU A 42 -12.34 16.73 8.02
N ALA A 43 -12.38 17.11 9.31
CA ALA A 43 -12.96 18.38 9.75
C ALA A 43 -11.91 19.48 9.98
N ALA A 44 -10.62 19.17 9.84
CA ALA A 44 -9.53 20.11 10.04
C ALA A 44 -8.45 19.94 8.95
N PRO A 45 -7.74 21.01 8.56
CA PRO A 45 -6.59 20.89 7.66
C PRO A 45 -5.55 19.91 8.22
N PHE A 46 -4.97 19.09 7.34
CA PHE A 46 -3.85 18.25 7.72
C PHE A 46 -2.64 19.12 8.06
N ASN A 47 -2.14 18.98 9.29
CA ASN A 47 -0.97 19.71 9.80
C ASN A 47 0.16 18.79 10.26
N GLY A 48 -0.03 17.47 10.14
CA GLY A 48 0.95 16.48 10.57
C GLY A 48 1.01 16.29 12.07
N SER A 49 -0.10 16.50 12.80
CA SER A 49 -0.14 16.16 14.23
C SER A 49 0.00 14.64 14.42
N ARG A 50 0.50 14.23 15.60
CA ARG A 50 0.58 12.81 15.97
C ARG A 50 -0.76 12.09 15.82
N GLU A 51 -1.85 12.73 16.20
CA GLU A 51 -3.20 12.18 16.06
C GLU A 51 -3.57 11.96 14.59
N GLN A 52 -3.35 12.95 13.71
CA GLN A 52 -3.65 12.80 12.28
C GLN A 52 -2.79 11.71 11.64
N CYS A 53 -1.49 11.70 11.92
CA CYS A 53 -0.56 10.68 11.42
C CYS A 53 -0.91 9.27 11.91
N PHE A 54 -1.29 9.13 13.18
CA PHE A 54 -1.77 7.88 13.74
C PHE A 54 -3.06 7.41 13.05
N LEU A 55 -4.03 8.30 12.84
CA LEU A 55 -5.31 7.96 12.23
C LEU A 55 -5.17 7.54 10.75
N LEU A 56 -4.23 8.13 10.00
CA LEU A 56 -3.91 7.67 8.64
C LEU A 56 -3.38 6.25 8.63
N LEU A 57 -2.41 5.96 9.52
CA LEU A 57 -1.89 4.61 9.70
C LEU A 57 -2.99 3.64 10.11
N TYR A 58 -3.83 4.02 11.08
CA TYR A 58 -4.91 3.19 11.58
C TYR A 58 -5.92 2.86 10.48
N ARG A 59 -6.32 3.84 9.66
CA ARG A 59 -7.24 3.63 8.54
C ARG A 59 -6.64 2.67 7.50
N ALA A 60 -5.37 2.86 7.16
CA ALA A 60 -4.65 1.98 6.24
C ALA A 60 -4.55 0.55 6.78
N TRP A 61 -4.22 0.39 8.07
CA TRP A 61 -4.10 -0.92 8.70
C TRP A 61 -5.43 -1.64 8.85
N ALA A 62 -6.52 -0.92 9.12
CA ALA A 62 -7.87 -1.48 9.16
C ALA A 62 -8.29 -2.03 7.79
N ARG A 63 -7.95 -1.32 6.71
CA ARG A 63 -8.17 -1.81 5.34
C ARG A 63 -7.32 -3.04 5.03
N GLU A 64 -6.04 -3.03 5.38
CA GLU A 64 -5.16 -4.20 5.20
C GLU A 64 -5.69 -5.43 5.98
N THR A 65 -6.15 -5.22 7.22
CA THR A 65 -6.79 -6.28 8.03
C THR A 65 -8.00 -6.87 7.31
N TYR A 66 -8.89 -6.00 6.82
CA TYR A 66 -10.08 -6.43 6.09
C TYR A 66 -9.72 -7.22 4.82
N THR A 67 -8.83 -6.69 3.99
CA THR A 67 -8.40 -7.33 2.73
C THR A 67 -7.71 -8.66 3.00
N LYS A 68 -6.84 -8.75 4.01
CA LYS A 68 -6.17 -10.01 4.38
C LYS A 68 -7.15 -11.07 4.83
N GLN A 69 -8.13 -10.70 5.64
CA GLN A 69 -9.14 -11.62 6.14
C GLN A 69 -10.07 -12.11 5.02
N ALA A 70 -10.39 -11.24 4.06
CA ALA A 70 -11.11 -11.62 2.85
C ALA A 70 -10.29 -12.57 1.97
N ALA A 71 -8.99 -12.32 1.78
CA ALA A 71 -8.10 -13.20 1.03
C ALA A 71 -8.02 -14.62 1.63
N VAL A 72 -7.84 -14.73 2.95
CA VAL A 72 -7.86 -16.02 3.67
C VAL A 72 -9.22 -16.72 3.50
N SER A 73 -10.33 -15.98 3.64
CA SER A 73 -11.68 -16.54 3.47
C SER A 73 -11.96 -17.02 2.04
N SER A 74 -11.20 -16.53 1.06
CA SER A 74 -11.36 -16.86 -0.36
C SER A 74 -10.61 -18.14 -0.75
N ILE A 75 -9.75 -18.69 0.12
CA ILE A 75 -8.99 -19.93 -0.13
C ILE A 75 -9.88 -21.10 -0.52
N GLU A 76 -11.06 -21.23 0.07
CA GLU A 76 -12.00 -22.30 -0.29
C GLU A 76 -12.47 -22.21 -1.75
N ILE A 77 -12.51 -21.02 -2.35
CA ILE A 77 -12.81 -20.88 -3.79
C ILE A 77 -11.65 -21.43 -4.62
N TYR A 78 -10.40 -21.17 -4.23
CA TYR A 78 -9.22 -21.68 -4.94
C TYR A 78 -9.09 -23.20 -4.83
N ARG A 79 -9.48 -23.80 -3.69
CA ARG A 79 -9.51 -25.26 -3.51
C ARG A 79 -10.44 -25.96 -4.50
N GLU A 80 -11.43 -25.26 -5.03
CA GLU A 80 -12.43 -25.82 -5.94
C GLU A 80 -12.09 -25.55 -7.42
N ALA A 81 -11.00 -24.81 -7.70
CA ALA A 81 -10.63 -24.35 -9.04
C ALA A 81 -10.12 -25.45 -9.98
N ASP A 82 -9.79 -26.64 -9.45
CA ASP A 82 -9.28 -27.79 -10.18
C ASP A 82 -10.34 -28.84 -10.54
N LYS A 83 -11.60 -28.62 -10.14
CA LYS A 83 -12.71 -29.53 -10.44
C LYS A 83 -12.84 -29.78 -11.95
N GLY A 84 -12.84 -31.05 -12.33
CA GLY A 84 -12.93 -31.49 -13.72
C GLY A 84 -11.60 -31.52 -14.48
N ARG A 85 -10.47 -31.18 -13.83
CA ARG A 85 -9.12 -31.32 -14.41
C ARG A 85 -8.55 -32.73 -14.21
N ALA A 86 -7.44 -33.03 -14.89
CA ALA A 86 -6.71 -34.28 -14.71
C ALA A 86 -6.13 -34.39 -13.28
N VAL A 87 -5.98 -35.62 -12.77
CA VAL A 87 -5.48 -35.87 -11.40
C VAL A 87 -4.09 -35.24 -11.16
N SER A 88 -3.21 -35.26 -12.16
CA SER A 88 -1.90 -34.60 -12.09
C SER A 88 -2.01 -33.09 -11.87
N ASP A 89 -2.98 -32.45 -12.54
CA ASP A 89 -3.20 -31.01 -12.44
C ASP A 89 -3.83 -30.66 -11.09
N GLN A 90 -4.76 -31.49 -10.60
CA GLN A 90 -5.34 -31.35 -9.27
C GLN A 90 -4.25 -31.39 -8.19
N HIS A 91 -3.33 -32.36 -8.25
CA HIS A 91 -2.20 -32.41 -7.30
C HIS A 91 -1.34 -31.14 -7.34
N ALA A 92 -1.01 -30.64 -8.53
CA ALA A 92 -0.21 -29.42 -8.67
C ALA A 92 -0.95 -28.19 -8.10
N ILE A 93 -2.24 -28.03 -8.45
CA ILE A 93 -3.07 -26.91 -7.98
C ILE A 93 -3.25 -26.98 -6.46
N GLN A 94 -3.61 -28.12 -5.90
CA GLN A 94 -3.81 -28.26 -4.45
C GLN A 94 -2.51 -28.06 -3.67
N SER A 95 -1.35 -28.46 -4.23
CA SER A 95 -0.05 -28.18 -3.60
C SER A 95 0.23 -26.69 -3.55
N PHE A 96 -0.03 -25.96 -4.65
CA PHE A 96 0.09 -24.51 -4.70
C PHE A 96 -0.88 -23.83 -3.73
N VAL A 97 -2.17 -24.18 -3.77
CA VAL A 97 -3.21 -23.59 -2.90
C VAL A 97 -2.89 -23.82 -1.43
N SER A 98 -2.34 -24.99 -1.06
CA SER A 98 -1.94 -25.26 0.32
C SER A 98 -0.78 -24.38 0.78
N ALA A 99 0.25 -24.21 -0.05
CA ALA A 99 1.36 -23.32 0.25
C ALA A 99 0.92 -21.84 0.33
N PHE A 100 0.06 -21.42 -0.60
CA PHE A 100 -0.48 -20.06 -0.63
C PHE A 100 -1.36 -19.77 0.59
N ALA A 101 -2.22 -20.71 0.99
CA ALA A 101 -3.04 -20.60 2.18
C ALA A 101 -2.19 -20.44 3.46
N ALA A 102 -1.13 -21.25 3.61
CA ALA A 102 -0.21 -21.14 4.73
C ALA A 102 0.44 -19.74 4.82
N GLY A 103 0.90 -19.19 3.69
CA GLY A 103 1.46 -17.83 3.64
C GLY A 103 0.44 -16.73 3.98
N LEU A 104 -0.82 -16.87 3.54
CA LEU A 104 -1.88 -15.93 3.90
C LEU A 104 -2.25 -16.01 5.39
N GLU A 105 -2.30 -17.20 5.97
CA GLU A 105 -2.59 -17.41 7.40
C GLU A 105 -1.48 -16.83 8.29
N GLU A 106 -0.21 -16.99 7.89
CA GLU A 106 0.93 -16.35 8.55
C GLU A 106 0.83 -14.83 8.48
N GLY A 107 0.61 -14.27 7.28
CA GLY A 107 0.41 -12.84 7.10
C GLY A 107 -0.81 -12.30 7.87
N LEU A 108 -1.90 -13.07 8.00
CA LEU A 108 -3.05 -12.68 8.83
C LEU A 108 -2.67 -12.61 10.31
N THR A 109 -1.82 -13.53 10.78
CA THR A 109 -1.30 -13.50 12.15
C THR A 109 -0.52 -12.22 12.42
N ASP A 110 0.34 -11.79 11.48
CA ASP A 110 1.06 -10.50 11.56
C ASP A 110 0.10 -9.32 11.63
N VAL A 111 -0.86 -9.29 10.70
CA VAL A 111 -1.78 -8.16 10.58
C VAL A 111 -2.64 -8.00 11.84
N LEU A 112 -3.13 -9.11 12.40
CA LEU A 112 -3.91 -9.11 13.65
C LEU A 112 -3.09 -8.71 14.87
N TYR A 113 -1.81 -9.11 14.95
CA TYR A 113 -0.90 -8.69 16.01
C TYR A 113 -0.77 -7.16 16.06
N TYR A 114 -0.44 -6.54 14.92
CA TYR A 114 -0.31 -5.09 14.85
C TYR A 114 -1.65 -4.36 14.99
N LYS A 115 -2.75 -4.95 14.49
CA LYS A 115 -4.09 -4.41 14.67
C LYS A 115 -4.46 -4.29 16.15
N ALA A 116 -4.13 -5.29 16.97
CA ALA A 116 -4.39 -5.25 18.40
C ALA A 116 -3.64 -4.12 19.12
N ILE A 117 -2.36 -3.88 18.75
CA ILE A 117 -1.56 -2.76 19.26
C ILE A 117 -2.21 -1.42 18.89
N LEU A 118 -2.61 -1.27 17.63
CA LEU A 118 -3.22 -0.04 17.11
C LEU A 118 -4.60 0.22 17.69
N ASP A 119 -5.42 -0.82 17.90
CA ASP A 119 -6.73 -0.71 18.55
C ASP A 119 -6.57 -0.20 19.98
N ARG A 120 -5.60 -0.77 20.71
CA ARG A 120 -5.30 -0.32 22.06
C ARG A 120 -4.84 1.14 22.08
N ALA A 121 -3.92 1.51 21.17
CA ALA A 121 -3.44 2.87 21.05
C ALA A 121 -4.54 3.87 20.67
N LEU A 122 -5.51 3.47 19.84
CA LEU A 122 -6.66 4.30 19.48
C LEU A 122 -7.56 4.55 20.70
N ILE A 123 -7.88 3.50 21.47
CA ILE A 123 -8.72 3.59 22.67
C ILE A 123 -8.07 4.47 23.73
N ASP A 124 -6.78 4.23 23.99
CA ASP A 124 -6.01 4.94 25.02
C ASP A 124 -5.55 6.34 24.55
N ARG A 125 -5.77 6.68 23.27
CA ARG A 125 -5.26 7.90 22.60
C ARG A 125 -3.73 8.04 22.69
N ALA A 126 -3.03 6.91 22.70
CA ALA A 126 -1.57 6.81 22.80
C ALA A 126 -0.90 6.99 21.43
N TYR A 127 -1.14 8.15 20.80
CA TYR A 127 -0.69 8.44 19.43
C TYR A 127 0.84 8.48 19.26
N GLU A 128 1.59 8.64 20.35
CA GLU A 128 3.05 8.57 20.38
C GLU A 128 3.63 7.17 20.15
N THR A 129 2.78 6.14 20.09
CA THR A 129 3.14 4.77 19.69
C THR A 129 3.59 4.71 18.23
N VAL A 130 3.14 5.66 17.41
CA VAL A 130 3.51 5.80 16.00
C VAL A 130 4.60 6.86 15.82
N ARG A 131 5.42 6.66 14.79
CA ARG A 131 6.33 7.65 14.23
C ARG A 131 5.94 7.93 12.80
N SER A 132 6.20 9.15 12.34
CA SER A 132 5.94 9.50 10.96
C SER A 132 7.03 10.37 10.34
N LEU A 133 7.24 10.16 9.04
CA LEU A 133 8.03 11.01 8.16
C LEU A 133 7.10 11.58 7.09
N ILE A 134 7.06 12.90 7.00
CA ILE A 134 6.16 13.63 6.09
C ILE A 134 6.99 14.40 5.07
N PHE A 135 6.76 14.11 3.79
CA PHE A 135 7.29 14.90 2.68
C PHE A 135 6.20 15.85 2.19
N TRP A 136 6.45 17.14 2.30
CA TRP A 136 5.53 18.19 1.87
C TRP A 136 5.95 18.68 0.49
N PHE A 137 5.01 18.75 -0.44
CA PHE A 137 5.24 19.21 -1.80
C PHE A 137 4.42 20.45 -2.11
N ASP A 138 4.98 21.37 -2.89
CA ASP A 138 4.32 22.62 -3.31
C ASP A 138 3.37 22.43 -4.51
N SER A 139 3.26 21.20 -5.02
CA SER A 139 2.40 20.83 -6.13
C SER A 139 1.24 19.94 -5.68
N PRO A 140 0.05 20.06 -6.31
CA PRO A 140 -1.00 19.06 -6.14
C PRO A 140 -0.47 17.69 -6.62
N PRO A 141 -0.97 16.58 -6.05
CA PRO A 141 -0.47 15.27 -6.39
C PRO A 141 -1.09 14.78 -7.70
N ASP A 142 -0.31 14.04 -8.49
CA ASP A 142 -0.77 13.39 -9.73
C ASP A 142 -1.55 12.10 -9.49
N ILE A 143 -1.23 11.45 -8.37
CA ILE A 143 -1.87 10.22 -7.91
C ILE A 143 -2.32 10.39 -6.45
N LEU A 144 -3.21 9.53 -6.00
CA LEU A 144 -3.56 9.36 -4.59
C LEU A 144 -3.52 7.88 -4.25
N PHE A 145 -3.02 7.57 -3.07
CA PHE A 145 -3.03 6.23 -2.52
C PHE A 145 -3.03 6.30 -0.99
N SER A 146 -3.52 5.22 -0.37
CA SER A 146 -3.38 5.01 1.07
C SER A 146 -3.41 3.52 1.36
N GLY A 147 -2.38 3.02 2.02
CA GLY A 147 -2.26 1.60 2.28
C GLY A 147 -1.17 1.29 3.30
N ALA A 148 -1.10 0.03 3.67
CA ALA A 148 -0.07 -0.50 4.55
C ALA A 148 0.62 -1.67 3.86
N THR A 149 1.93 -1.80 4.08
CA THR A 149 2.77 -2.80 3.43
C THR A 149 3.94 -3.17 4.34
N TYR A 150 4.74 -4.14 3.90
CA TYR A 150 5.98 -4.54 4.54
C TYR A 150 7.13 -4.30 3.55
N PRO A 151 7.97 -3.27 3.74
CA PRO A 151 9.07 -3.01 2.83
C PRO A 151 10.16 -4.07 3.01
N TYR A 152 10.45 -4.89 2.01
CA TYR A 152 11.49 -5.94 2.09
C TYR A 152 12.85 -5.47 1.57
N SER A 153 12.86 -4.56 0.60
CA SER A 153 14.04 -3.92 0.03
C SER A 153 13.86 -2.40 0.01
N ASP A 154 14.98 -1.68 0.05
CA ASP A 154 15.02 -0.22 0.01
C ASP A 154 15.17 0.32 -1.42
N PHE A 155 15.22 1.65 -1.59
CA PHE A 155 15.34 2.29 -2.92
C PHE A 155 16.71 2.09 -3.58
N GLY A 156 17.68 1.50 -2.89
CA GLY A 156 18.96 1.05 -3.46
C GLY A 156 18.99 -0.45 -3.78
N GLY A 157 17.89 -1.16 -3.54
CA GLY A 157 17.80 -2.61 -3.67
C GLY A 157 18.44 -3.40 -2.53
N THR A 158 18.78 -2.73 -1.42
CA THR A 158 19.30 -3.41 -0.23
C THR A 158 18.16 -4.02 0.56
N GLN A 159 18.29 -5.30 0.93
CA GLN A 159 17.30 -5.96 1.79
C GLN A 159 17.28 -5.33 3.19
N VAL A 160 16.09 -4.94 3.66
CA VAL A 160 15.89 -4.31 4.97
C VAL A 160 15.22 -5.24 5.97
N GLN A 161 14.45 -6.23 5.51
CA GLN A 161 13.88 -7.30 6.32
C GLN A 161 13.53 -8.52 5.47
N PHE A 162 13.13 -9.60 6.13
CA PHE A 162 12.70 -10.86 5.52
C PHE A 162 11.24 -11.13 5.84
N ALA A 163 10.57 -11.89 4.98
CA ALA A 163 9.30 -12.51 5.33
C ALA A 163 9.56 -13.70 6.25
N GLY A 164 8.71 -13.88 7.25
CA GLY A 164 8.77 -15.00 8.18
C GLY A 164 8.31 -14.64 9.59
N PRO A 165 8.25 -15.62 10.49
CA PRO A 165 7.59 -15.45 11.78
C PRO A 165 8.51 -14.85 12.86
N ASP A 166 9.83 -14.95 12.67
CA ASP A 166 10.84 -14.49 13.63
C ASP A 166 12.12 -13.95 12.94
N PRO A 167 12.43 -12.65 13.07
CA PRO A 167 11.57 -11.62 13.67
C PRO A 167 10.33 -11.35 12.80
N ARG A 168 9.22 -10.97 13.43
CA ARG A 168 8.00 -10.53 12.72
C ARG A 168 8.32 -9.31 11.84
N PRO A 169 7.89 -9.28 10.57
CA PRO A 169 8.20 -8.17 9.68
C PRO A 169 7.57 -6.88 10.20
N ALA A 170 8.31 -5.77 10.07
CA ALA A 170 7.89 -4.46 10.52
C ALA A 170 7.06 -3.76 9.43
N PRO A 171 5.86 -3.27 9.76
CA PRO A 171 4.98 -2.65 8.79
C PRO A 171 5.28 -1.16 8.56
N LEU A 172 4.86 -0.68 7.40
CA LEU A 172 4.88 0.71 7.01
C LEU A 172 3.51 1.07 6.40
N ALA A 173 2.86 2.09 6.95
CA ALA A 173 1.72 2.73 6.30
C ALA A 173 2.18 3.94 5.50
N ALA A 174 1.56 4.15 4.34
CA ALA A 174 1.83 5.30 3.49
C ALA A 174 0.53 5.87 2.94
N SER A 175 0.42 7.20 2.94
CA SER A 175 -0.72 7.94 2.39
C SER A 175 -0.23 9.18 1.66
N LEU A 176 -0.78 9.44 0.47
CA LEU A 176 -0.59 10.69 -0.24
C LEU A 176 -1.86 11.52 -0.17
N LEU A 177 -1.76 12.73 0.36
CA LEU A 177 -2.87 13.63 0.64
C LEU A 177 -2.81 14.86 -0.27
N THR A 178 -3.97 15.27 -0.78
CA THR A 178 -4.15 16.60 -1.38
C THR A 178 -4.33 17.64 -0.27
N LEU A 179 -3.60 18.75 -0.36
CA LEU A 179 -3.72 19.89 0.54
C LEU A 179 -4.22 21.12 -0.24
N PRO A 180 -4.75 22.16 0.43
CA PRO A 180 -5.15 23.41 -0.24
C PRO A 180 -4.04 24.05 -1.08
N SER A 181 -2.78 23.90 -0.65
CA SER A 181 -1.60 24.44 -1.31
C SER A 181 -0.51 23.37 -1.47
N GLY A 182 -0.83 22.29 -2.20
CA GLY A 182 0.13 21.25 -2.56
C GLY A 182 -0.30 19.85 -2.12
N SER A 183 0.64 19.06 -1.62
CA SER A 183 0.39 17.70 -1.17
C SER A 183 1.32 17.27 -0.03
N ALA A 184 0.95 16.19 0.65
CA ALA A 184 1.80 15.55 1.67
C ALA A 184 1.82 14.04 1.48
N ALA A 185 3.02 13.47 1.32
CA ALA A 185 3.24 12.03 1.46
C ALA A 185 3.62 11.73 2.91
N VAL A 186 2.76 10.97 3.59
CA VAL A 186 2.88 10.63 5.01
C VAL A 186 3.24 9.15 5.10
N PHE A 187 4.39 8.86 5.70
CA PHE A 187 4.85 7.52 5.99
C PHE A 187 4.85 7.32 7.50
N SER A 188 4.20 6.28 7.99
CA SER A 188 4.00 6.04 9.41
C SER A 188 4.32 4.60 9.78
N TRP A 189 4.96 4.39 10.94
CA TRP A 189 5.29 3.06 11.46
C TRP A 189 5.21 3.03 12.99
N LEU A 190 5.19 1.82 13.57
CA LEU A 190 5.23 1.65 15.01
C LEU A 190 6.64 1.94 15.53
N ARG A 191 6.73 2.74 16.60
CA ARG A 191 8.00 3.11 17.24
C ARG A 191 8.86 1.88 17.59
N ASP A 192 8.23 0.83 18.10
CA ASP A 192 8.92 -0.36 18.59
C ASP A 192 9.25 -1.36 17.46
N SER A 193 8.83 -1.07 16.22
CA SER A 193 9.11 -1.84 15.01
C SER A 193 9.78 -0.96 13.96
N ALA A 194 10.79 -0.18 14.38
CA ALA A 194 11.33 0.91 13.57
C ALA A 194 12.47 0.54 12.62
N ASP A 195 13.17 -0.58 12.81
CA ASP A 195 14.43 -0.84 12.08
C ASP A 195 14.26 -0.82 10.55
N ALA A 196 13.44 -1.71 10.00
CA ALA A 196 13.24 -1.79 8.56
C ALA A 196 12.53 -0.54 7.98
N PRO A 197 11.44 0.00 8.56
CA PRO A 197 10.85 1.26 8.11
C PRO A 197 11.83 2.43 8.10
N SER A 198 12.70 2.54 9.12
CA SER A 198 13.67 3.64 9.20
C SER A 198 14.74 3.54 8.11
N ARG A 199 15.27 2.33 7.85
CA ARG A 199 16.22 2.09 6.76
C ARG A 199 15.60 2.35 5.40
N PHE A 200 14.39 1.84 5.18
CA PHE A 200 13.61 2.09 3.97
C PHE A 200 13.42 3.59 3.72
N LEU A 201 12.92 4.33 4.71
CA LEU A 201 12.65 5.76 4.58
C LEU A 201 13.91 6.62 4.48
N ALA A 202 15.01 6.19 5.08
CA ALA A 202 16.31 6.82 4.88
C ALA A 202 16.75 6.73 3.41
N SER A 203 16.57 5.56 2.77
CA SER A 203 16.89 5.39 1.34
C SER A 203 15.95 6.20 0.43
N LEU A 204 14.66 6.33 0.79
CA LEU A 204 13.71 7.20 0.08
C LEU A 204 14.14 8.66 0.18
N ARG A 205 14.45 9.13 1.39
CA ARG A 205 14.89 10.50 1.64
C ARG A 205 16.15 10.89 0.88
N ALA A 206 17.00 9.90 0.55
CA ALA A 206 18.21 10.10 -0.24
C ALA A 206 17.97 10.15 -1.76
N GLN A 207 16.74 9.92 -2.24
CA GLN A 207 16.44 10.01 -3.68
C GLN A 207 16.41 11.46 -4.16
N ASP A 208 17.06 11.73 -5.29
CA ASP A 208 17.04 13.06 -5.93
C ASP A 208 15.64 13.46 -6.40
N ARG A 209 14.86 12.47 -6.85
CA ARG A 209 13.52 12.66 -7.43
C ARG A 209 12.45 11.95 -6.60
N LEU A 210 12.19 12.51 -5.41
CA LEU A 210 11.24 11.96 -4.44
C LEU A 210 9.86 11.68 -5.01
N GLY A 211 9.30 12.56 -5.84
CA GLY A 211 7.98 12.34 -6.44
C GLY A 211 7.93 11.07 -7.30
N ASP A 212 8.94 10.86 -8.14
CA ASP A 212 9.03 9.69 -9.01
C ASP A 212 9.24 8.41 -8.18
N ALA A 213 10.09 8.48 -7.15
CA ALA A 213 10.29 7.39 -6.21
C ALA A 213 9.00 7.01 -5.47
N ILE A 214 8.21 8.00 -5.02
CA ILE A 214 6.92 7.77 -4.35
C ILE A 214 5.89 7.17 -5.32
N VAL A 215 5.86 7.59 -6.59
CA VAL A 215 4.98 6.98 -7.60
C VAL A 215 5.37 5.52 -7.85
N ARG A 216 6.66 5.23 -8.06
CA ARG A 216 7.13 3.84 -8.23
C ARG A 216 6.79 2.97 -7.02
N PHE A 217 6.99 3.50 -5.81
CA PHE A 217 6.58 2.82 -4.58
C PHE A 217 5.06 2.57 -4.52
N ALA A 218 4.25 3.58 -4.87
CA ALA A 218 2.80 3.43 -4.83
C ALA A 218 2.31 2.29 -5.73
N PHE A 219 2.80 2.24 -6.98
CA PHE A 219 2.43 1.21 -7.95
C PHE A 219 3.03 -0.17 -7.66
N SER A 220 4.07 -0.27 -6.83
CA SER A 220 4.67 -1.56 -6.44
C SER A 220 4.21 -2.07 -5.07
N ALA A 221 3.43 -1.29 -4.32
CA ALA A 221 3.02 -1.65 -2.96
C ALA A 221 1.51 -1.61 -2.72
N PHE A 222 0.72 -0.97 -3.58
CA PHE A 222 -0.71 -0.77 -3.33
C PHE A 222 -1.58 -1.02 -4.57
N GLU A 223 -2.71 -1.69 -4.35
CA GLU A 223 -3.72 -1.92 -5.39
C GLU A 223 -4.62 -0.70 -5.64
N ASN A 224 -4.70 0.23 -4.70
CA ASN A 224 -5.59 1.38 -4.73
C ASN A 224 -4.86 2.68 -5.04
N VAL A 225 -4.19 2.70 -6.20
CA VAL A 225 -3.60 3.92 -6.75
C VAL A 225 -4.60 4.58 -7.69
N PHE A 226 -4.96 5.82 -7.41
CA PHE A 226 -5.85 6.62 -8.24
C PHE A 226 -5.07 7.71 -8.94
N ALA A 227 -5.15 7.77 -10.25
CA ALA A 227 -4.44 8.75 -11.06
C ALA A 227 -5.38 9.84 -11.57
N ARG A 228 -4.90 11.08 -11.58
CA ARG A 228 -5.57 12.15 -12.32
C ARG A 228 -5.56 11.80 -13.82
N PRO A 229 -6.71 11.77 -14.52
CA PRO A 229 -6.77 11.30 -15.91
C PRO A 229 -5.80 12.06 -16.84
N SER A 230 -5.74 13.38 -16.70
CA SER A 230 -4.84 14.21 -17.51
C SER A 230 -3.35 13.92 -17.30
N TRP A 231 -2.97 13.42 -16.12
CA TRP A 231 -1.59 12.98 -15.88
C TRP A 231 -1.33 11.63 -16.54
N TRP A 232 -2.21 10.65 -16.30
CA TRP A 232 -2.08 9.30 -16.85
C TRP A 232 -2.03 9.28 -18.38
N GLU A 233 -2.91 10.05 -19.02
CA GLU A 233 -2.99 10.18 -20.48
C GLU A 233 -1.77 10.89 -21.07
N ALA A 234 -1.15 11.81 -20.32
CA ALA A 234 0.03 12.55 -20.77
C ALA A 234 1.33 11.76 -20.64
N LEU A 235 1.36 10.67 -19.87
CA LEU A 235 2.54 9.82 -19.77
C LEU A 235 2.89 9.18 -21.13
N PRO A 236 4.17 8.97 -21.44
CA PRO A 236 4.58 8.07 -22.49
C PRO A 236 4.00 6.66 -22.28
N GLU A 237 3.69 5.96 -23.37
CA GLU A 237 3.15 4.58 -23.30
C GLU A 237 4.09 3.65 -22.53
N ALA A 238 5.41 3.80 -22.75
CA ALA A 238 6.42 3.01 -22.05
C ALA A 238 6.43 3.27 -20.52
N ASP A 239 6.03 4.45 -20.07
CA ASP A 239 5.95 4.79 -18.64
C ASP A 239 4.67 4.20 -18.04
N ARG A 240 3.52 4.31 -18.73
CA ARG A 240 2.27 3.64 -18.30
C ARG A 240 2.45 2.13 -18.17
N GLN A 241 3.04 1.51 -19.18
CA GLN A 241 3.28 0.07 -19.21
C GLN A 241 4.17 -0.37 -18.05
N ASN A 242 5.21 0.40 -17.73
CA ASN A 242 6.08 0.11 -16.59
C ASN A 242 5.35 0.21 -15.24
N LEU A 243 4.51 1.24 -15.05
CA LEU A 243 3.70 1.36 -13.84
C LEU A 243 2.71 0.20 -13.69
N ILE A 244 2.12 -0.26 -14.80
CA ILE A 244 1.26 -1.46 -14.82
C ILE A 244 2.07 -2.72 -14.46
N GLU A 245 3.28 -2.87 -14.98
CA GLU A 245 4.16 -4.00 -14.67
C GLU A 245 4.54 -4.06 -13.19
N LEU A 246 4.82 -2.91 -12.56
CA LEU A 246 5.05 -2.83 -11.12
C LEU A 246 3.83 -3.32 -10.33
N LEU A 247 2.63 -2.89 -10.74
CA LEU A 247 1.36 -3.29 -10.11
C LEU A 247 1.08 -4.78 -10.28
N VAL A 248 1.27 -5.32 -11.49
CA VAL A 248 1.13 -6.76 -11.77
C VAL A 248 2.14 -7.58 -10.97
N GLY A 249 3.38 -7.09 -10.86
CA GLY A 249 4.42 -7.73 -10.06
C GLY A 249 4.04 -7.84 -8.59
N TYR A 250 3.41 -6.80 -8.03
CA TYR A 250 2.88 -6.80 -6.66
C TYR A 250 1.70 -7.75 -6.47
N MET A 251 0.75 -7.76 -7.42
CA MET A 251 -0.47 -8.56 -7.32
C MET A 251 -0.26 -10.06 -7.56
N ASN A 252 0.88 -10.46 -8.13
CA ASN A 252 1.12 -11.84 -8.53
C ASN A 252 1.82 -12.65 -7.40
N PRO A 253 1.13 -13.61 -6.75
CA PRO A 253 1.68 -14.35 -5.62
C PRO A 253 2.80 -15.34 -5.99
N VAL A 254 3.04 -15.60 -7.27
CA VAL A 254 4.15 -16.47 -7.73
C VAL A 254 5.35 -15.69 -8.26
N THR A 255 5.23 -14.37 -8.43
CA THR A 255 6.33 -13.55 -8.90
C THR A 255 7.17 -13.10 -7.72
N GLU A 256 8.44 -13.47 -7.71
CA GLU A 256 9.39 -12.90 -6.76
C GLU A 256 9.63 -11.43 -7.10
N THR A 257 9.34 -10.54 -6.15
CA THR A 257 9.63 -9.12 -6.32
C THR A 257 11.13 -8.91 -6.37
N ARG A 258 11.63 -8.36 -7.47
CA ARG A 258 13.06 -8.06 -7.60
C ARG A 258 13.49 -7.09 -6.51
N ALA A 259 14.67 -7.34 -5.91
CA ALA A 259 15.19 -6.45 -4.87
C ALA A 259 15.34 -4.99 -5.36
N ASP A 260 15.66 -4.78 -6.64
CA ASP A 260 15.88 -3.47 -7.25
C ASP A 260 14.62 -2.80 -7.82
N HIS A 261 13.41 -3.31 -7.57
CA HIS A 261 12.17 -2.81 -8.16
C HIS A 261 11.84 -1.33 -7.84
N LEU A 262 12.45 -0.77 -6.78
CA LEU A 262 12.30 0.64 -6.38
C LEU A 262 13.46 1.53 -6.81
N ALA A 263 14.53 0.96 -7.38
CA ALA A 263 15.70 1.72 -7.81
C ALA A 263 15.32 2.78 -8.86
N ASP A 264 16.08 3.88 -8.91
CA ASP A 264 15.84 4.88 -9.94
C ASP A 264 16.08 4.30 -11.34
N ASP A 265 15.00 4.22 -12.10
CA ASP A 265 14.95 3.71 -13.47
C ASP A 265 15.12 4.81 -14.52
N GLY A 266 15.40 6.04 -14.09
CA GLY A 266 15.61 7.19 -14.97
C GLY A 266 14.34 7.81 -15.53
N ARG A 267 13.15 7.27 -15.19
CA ARG A 267 11.87 7.84 -15.63
C ARG A 267 11.60 9.18 -14.93
N ARG A 268 10.73 9.98 -15.55
CA ARG A 268 10.37 11.34 -15.11
C ARG A 268 8.86 11.43 -15.01
N LEU A 269 8.32 10.82 -13.96
CA LEU A 269 6.89 10.60 -13.80
C LEU A 269 6.15 11.84 -13.27
N THR A 270 6.85 12.69 -12.52
CA THR A 270 6.27 13.82 -11.79
C THR A 270 7.12 15.09 -11.93
N THR A 271 6.48 16.22 -11.65
CA THR A 271 7.15 17.53 -11.49
C THR A 271 7.10 18.02 -10.04
N TRP A 272 6.90 17.11 -9.09
CA TRP A 272 6.69 17.47 -7.68
C TRP A 272 7.95 18.09 -7.08
N SER A 273 7.77 19.25 -6.44
CA SER A 273 8.85 19.98 -5.78
C SER A 273 8.71 19.85 -4.27
N LEU A 274 9.75 19.31 -3.62
CA LEU A 274 9.78 19.15 -2.16
C LEU A 274 9.91 20.52 -1.49
N ALA A 275 8.94 20.86 -0.66
CA ALA A 275 8.93 22.08 0.15
C ALA A 275 9.73 21.88 1.44
N ARG A 276 9.46 20.78 2.16
CA ARG A 276 10.11 20.44 3.44
C ARG A 276 9.84 18.98 3.82
N ILE A 277 10.60 18.50 4.80
CA ILE A 277 10.40 17.20 5.47
C ILE A 277 10.09 17.45 6.94
N THR A 278 9.22 16.64 7.56
CA THR A 278 8.92 16.70 8.99
C THR A 278 8.90 15.31 9.61
N GLU A 279 9.48 15.19 10.81
CA GLU A 279 9.43 13.98 11.64
C GLU A 279 8.53 14.24 12.84
N VAL A 280 7.64 13.28 13.17
CA VAL A 280 6.55 13.43 14.16
C VAL A 280 6.53 12.29 15.17
#